data_AF-V4T1W3-F1
#
_entry.id   AF-V4T1W3-F1
#
_cell.length_a   1.000
_cell.length_b   1.000
_cell.length_c   1.000
_cell.angle_alpha   90.00
_cell.angle_beta   90.00
_cell.angle_gamma   90.00
#
_symmetry.space_group_name_H-M   'P 1'
#
loop_
_entity.id
_entity.type
_entity.pdbx_description
1 polymer ?
#
loop_
_entity_poly.entity_id
_entity_poly.type
_entity_poly.pdbx_seq_one_letter_code
_entity_poly.pdbx_strand_id
1 'polypeptide(L)'
;MARLFDKQAKLYLDARPTYTREWYSMLASLTTHHLLAWDVGTGNGQAALGVVEHYEQVIATDVSEEQLKHAMPHPRIRYHHTPLSISEEELVTLIGGENSVDLVTVAQAVHWYDLPKFYSIVTRILRKPGGIIAVWCYKSFAVSPEFDPVMKQFYDTTLPYWKMLRNHCNPSPMIPLLCIS
;
A
#
# COMPACT_ATOMS: atom_id res chain seq x y z
N MET A 1 -9.64 -2.94 -14.16
CA MET A 1 -10.51 -2.97 -12.96
C MET A 1 -10.21 -1.88 -11.93
N ALA A 2 -9.10 -1.15 -12.02
CA ALA A 2 -8.78 0.02 -11.17
C ALA A 2 -9.82 1.16 -11.19
N ARG A 3 -10.66 1.21 -12.23
CA ARG A 3 -11.62 2.29 -12.47
C ARG A 3 -12.82 2.37 -11.51
N LEU A 4 -12.97 1.44 -10.56
CA LEU A 4 -14.10 1.46 -9.63
C LEU A 4 -14.04 2.63 -8.64
N PHE A 5 -12.87 3.24 -8.43
CA PHE A 5 -12.67 4.35 -7.49
C PHE A 5 -12.37 5.69 -8.16
N ASP A 6 -12.26 5.75 -9.49
CA ASP A 6 -11.93 6.99 -10.21
C ASP A 6 -13.00 8.08 -9.96
N LYS A 7 -14.28 7.70 -9.85
CA LYS A 7 -15.39 8.65 -9.60
C LYS A 7 -15.50 9.10 -8.13
N GLN A 8 -14.82 8.42 -7.20
CA GLN A 8 -14.87 8.72 -5.76
C GLN A 8 -13.53 9.15 -5.18
N ALA A 9 -12.50 9.39 -6.00
CA ALA A 9 -11.15 9.74 -5.53
C ALA A 9 -11.15 10.88 -4.50
N LYS A 10 -12.00 11.91 -4.70
CA LYS A 10 -12.18 13.01 -3.74
C LYS A 10 -12.79 12.57 -2.41
N LEU A 11 -13.86 11.76 -2.42
CA LEU A 11 -14.49 11.22 -1.20
C LEU A 11 -13.59 10.20 -0.48
N TYR A 12 -12.75 9.52 -1.24
CA TYR A 12 -11.81 8.52 -0.74
C TYR A 12 -10.73 9.15 0.15
N LEU A 13 -10.36 10.41 -0.10
CA LEU A 13 -9.45 11.17 0.77
C LEU A 13 -10.04 11.34 2.17
N ASP A 14 -11.29 11.79 2.25
CA ASP A 14 -11.93 12.18 3.52
C ASP A 14 -12.40 10.99 4.37
N ALA A 15 -12.67 9.83 3.75
CA ALA A 15 -13.29 8.68 4.41
C ALA A 15 -12.31 7.61 4.90
N ARG A 16 -11.02 7.70 4.57
CA ARG A 16 -10.03 6.67 4.87
C ARG A 16 -9.40 6.88 6.26
N PRO A 17 -9.47 5.89 7.17
CA PRO A 17 -8.67 5.88 8.39
C PRO A 17 -7.19 6.16 8.09
N THR A 18 -6.62 7.12 8.80
CA THR A 18 -5.19 7.41 8.75
C THR A 18 -4.43 6.42 9.62
N TYR A 19 -3.26 5.99 9.15
CA TYR A 19 -2.34 5.20 9.95
C TYR A 19 -1.64 6.11 10.97
N THR A 20 -1.36 5.60 12.16
CA THR A 20 -0.73 6.40 13.21
C THR A 20 0.77 6.58 12.94
N ARG A 21 1.38 7.62 13.49
CA ARG A 21 2.82 7.88 13.32
C ARG A 21 3.67 6.70 13.85
N GLU A 22 3.22 6.04 14.91
CA GLU A 22 3.91 4.91 15.54
C GLU A 22 4.04 3.74 14.57
N TRP A 23 3.06 3.53 13.68
CA TRP A 23 3.13 2.50 12.64
C TRP A 23 4.33 2.72 11.72
N TYR A 24 4.48 3.94 11.19
CA TYR A 24 5.58 4.26 10.28
C TYR A 24 6.94 4.29 10.98
N SER A 25 6.97 4.75 12.24
CA SER A 25 8.18 4.68 13.06
C SER A 25 8.62 3.23 13.31
N MET A 26 7.67 2.32 13.53
CA MET A 26 7.97 0.90 13.68
C MET A 26 8.53 0.32 12.37
N LEU A 27 7.91 0.62 11.22
CA LEU A 27 8.43 0.18 9.91
C LEU A 27 9.86 0.67 9.67
N ALA A 28 10.12 1.95 9.95
CA ALA A 28 11.45 2.53 9.82
C ALA A 28 12.48 1.85 10.73
N SER A 29 12.09 1.45 11.95
CA SER A 29 13.00 0.76 12.87
C SER A 29 13.44 -0.63 12.38
N LEU A 30 12.73 -1.20 11.40
CA LEU A 30 13.02 -2.52 10.83
C LEU A 30 13.94 -2.46 9.60
N THR A 31 14.19 -1.28 9.03
CA THR A 31 15.12 -1.11 7.90
C THR A 31 16.49 -0.63 8.36
N THR A 32 17.56 -1.12 7.71
CA THR A 32 18.92 -0.69 8.05
C THR A 32 19.23 0.73 7.56
N HIS A 33 18.65 1.13 6.44
CA HIS A 33 18.80 2.46 5.85
C HIS A 33 17.44 3.10 5.64
N HIS A 34 17.44 4.41 5.40
CA HIS A 34 16.24 5.22 5.21
C HIS A 34 16.35 6.14 3.99
N LEU A 35 16.99 5.67 2.91
CA LEU A 35 17.24 6.45 1.71
C LEU A 35 16.02 6.45 0.78
N LEU A 36 15.50 5.27 0.48
CA LEU A 36 14.49 5.11 -0.56
C LEU A 36 13.39 4.14 -0.14
N ALA A 37 12.15 4.60 -0.17
CA ALA A 37 10.98 3.75 -0.05
C ALA A 37 10.16 3.74 -1.35
N TRP A 38 9.48 2.62 -1.60
CA TRP A 38 8.51 2.47 -2.69
C TRP A 38 7.12 2.17 -2.13
N ASP A 39 6.18 3.10 -2.35
CA ASP A 39 4.77 2.91 -2.01
C ASP A 39 3.97 2.43 -3.23
N VAL A 40 3.52 1.18 -3.17
CA VAL A 40 2.90 0.44 -4.28
C VAL A 40 1.38 0.49 -4.16
N GLY A 41 0.70 0.93 -5.23
CA GLY A 41 -0.75 1.18 -5.19
C GLY A 41 -1.07 2.35 -4.25
N THR A 42 -0.31 3.44 -4.39
CA THR A 42 -0.29 4.57 -3.46
C THR A 42 -1.63 5.33 -3.39
N GLY A 43 -2.49 5.18 -4.41
CA GLY A 43 -3.70 5.98 -4.57
C GLY A 43 -3.36 7.47 -4.60
N ASN A 44 -3.90 8.23 -3.64
CA ASN A 44 -3.64 9.65 -3.45
C ASN A 44 -2.46 9.94 -2.49
N GLY A 45 -1.65 8.93 -2.13
CA GLY A 45 -0.44 9.13 -1.34
C GLY A 45 -0.61 9.08 0.17
N GLN A 46 -1.73 8.57 0.69
CA GLN A 46 -1.97 8.47 2.14
C GLN A 46 -0.85 7.73 2.88
N ALA A 47 -0.41 6.58 2.36
CA ALA A 47 0.68 5.83 2.98
C ALA A 47 2.04 6.49 2.73
N ALA A 48 2.30 6.94 1.50
CA ALA A 48 3.52 7.65 1.12
C ALA A 48 3.82 8.86 2.03
N LEU A 49 2.81 9.62 2.48
CA LEU A 49 3.01 10.74 3.41
C LEU A 49 3.51 10.31 4.79
N GLY A 50 3.01 9.20 5.33
CA GLY A 50 3.53 8.69 6.60
C GLY A 50 4.94 8.11 6.45
N VAL A 51 5.21 7.44 5.32
CA VAL A 51 6.53 6.87 5.02
C VAL A 51 7.57 7.98 4.85
N VAL A 52 7.27 9.05 4.13
CA VAL A 52 8.25 10.12 3.85
C VAL A 52 8.70 10.87 5.10
N GLU A 53 7.99 10.76 6.23
CA GLU A 53 8.50 11.28 7.52
C GLU A 53 9.82 10.61 7.94
N HIS A 54 10.07 9.38 7.49
CA HIS A 54 11.21 8.57 7.90
C HIS A 54 12.26 8.34 6.81
N TYR A 55 11.89 8.44 5.53
CA TYR A 55 12.79 8.13 4.40
C TYR A 55 13.17 9.40 3.61
N GLU A 56 14.39 9.47 3.07
CA GLU A 56 14.86 10.63 2.30
C GLU A 56 14.02 10.86 1.03
N GLN A 57 13.62 9.78 0.36
CA GLN A 57 12.76 9.82 -0.82
C GLN A 57 11.73 8.69 -0.81
N VAL A 58 10.55 8.98 -1.37
CA VAL A 58 9.51 7.98 -1.66
C VAL A 58 9.17 8.02 -3.13
N ILE A 59 9.26 6.88 -3.80
CA ILE A 59 8.62 6.67 -5.10
C ILE A 59 7.24 6.09 -4.83
N ALA A 60 6.21 6.71 -5.35
CA ALA A 60 4.82 6.35 -5.10
C ALA A 60 4.14 6.04 -6.43
N THR A 61 3.69 4.79 -6.61
CA THR A 61 3.17 4.32 -7.90
C THR A 61 1.72 3.87 -7.80
N ASP A 62 0.93 4.19 -8.82
CA ASP A 62 -0.42 3.66 -8.97
C ASP A 62 -0.73 3.36 -10.44
N VAL A 63 -1.70 2.47 -10.67
CA VAL A 63 -2.26 2.14 -11.99
C VAL A 63 -3.35 3.13 -12.41
N SER A 64 -3.87 3.95 -11.49
CA SER A 64 -4.88 4.98 -11.75
C SER A 64 -4.25 6.36 -11.80
N GLU A 65 -4.14 6.94 -13.01
CA GLU A 65 -3.76 8.36 -13.17
C GLU A 65 -4.69 9.30 -12.41
N GLU A 66 -5.98 8.93 -12.27
CA GLU A 66 -6.96 9.78 -11.62
C GLU A 66 -6.71 9.89 -10.11
N GLN A 67 -6.26 8.80 -9.48
CA GLN A 67 -5.79 8.83 -8.09
C GLN A 67 -4.55 9.72 -7.95
N LEU A 68 -3.60 9.60 -8.87
CA LEU A 68 -2.35 10.37 -8.84
C LEU A 68 -2.57 11.88 -9.06
N LYS A 69 -3.58 12.28 -9.86
CA LYS A 69 -3.96 13.69 -10.00
C LYS A 69 -4.41 14.33 -8.69
N HIS A 70 -4.94 13.52 -7.77
CA HIS A 70 -5.38 13.95 -6.45
C HIS A 70 -4.35 13.63 -5.36
N ALA A 71 -3.14 13.22 -5.75
CA ALA A 71 -2.08 12.92 -4.80
C ALA A 71 -1.65 14.16 -4.03
N MET A 72 -1.41 13.98 -2.73
CA MET A 72 -0.98 15.05 -1.86
C MET A 72 0.48 15.43 -2.17
N PRO A 73 0.77 16.67 -2.59
CA PRO A 73 2.11 17.04 -3.01
C PRO A 73 3.08 17.06 -1.82
N HIS A 74 4.29 16.52 -2.03
CA HIS A 74 5.37 16.57 -1.05
C HIS A 74 6.73 16.58 -1.77
N PRO A 75 7.70 17.43 -1.37
CA PRO A 75 8.95 17.62 -2.12
C PRO A 75 9.84 16.36 -2.20
N ARG A 76 9.64 15.41 -1.28
CA ARG A 76 10.38 14.14 -1.22
C ARG A 76 9.58 12.93 -1.73
N ILE A 77 8.37 13.15 -2.25
CA ILE A 77 7.56 12.08 -2.87
C ILE A 77 7.48 12.32 -4.38
N ARG A 78 7.79 11.28 -5.16
CA ARG A 78 7.62 11.28 -6.61
C ARG A 78 6.51 10.32 -7.00
N TYR A 79 5.44 10.87 -7.55
CA TYR A 79 4.29 10.10 -8.01
C TYR A 79 4.47 9.67 -9.48
N HIS A 80 4.32 8.39 -9.76
CA HIS A 80 4.44 7.85 -11.11
C HIS A 80 3.26 6.95 -11.47
N HIS A 81 2.71 7.16 -12.67
CA HIS A 81 1.73 6.24 -13.24
C HIS A 81 2.45 5.00 -13.77
N THR A 82 2.05 3.82 -13.28
CA THR A 82 2.57 2.53 -13.71
C THR A 82 1.43 1.72 -14.33
N PRO A 83 1.19 1.83 -15.64
CA PRO A 83 0.11 1.10 -16.30
C PRO A 83 0.39 -0.41 -16.25
N LEU A 84 -0.65 -1.24 -16.38
CA LEU A 84 -0.51 -2.71 -16.38
C LEU A 84 0.36 -3.26 -17.52
N SER A 85 0.64 -2.44 -18.53
CA SER A 85 1.51 -2.77 -19.67
C SER A 85 2.98 -2.46 -19.45
N ILE A 86 3.36 -1.83 -18.32
CA ILE A 86 4.76 -1.54 -18.01
C ILE A 86 5.55 -2.84 -17.90
N SER A 87 6.75 -2.88 -18.48
CA SER A 87 7.63 -4.05 -18.33
C SER A 87 8.28 -4.09 -16.94
N GLU A 88 8.74 -5.27 -16.53
CA GLU A 88 9.43 -5.42 -15.24
C GLU A 88 10.73 -4.60 -15.19
N GLU A 89 11.50 -4.55 -16.28
CA GLU A 89 12.75 -3.80 -16.33
C GLU A 89 12.53 -2.28 -16.29
N GLU A 90 11.50 -1.79 -16.99
CA GLU A 90 11.10 -0.38 -16.90
C GLU A 90 10.66 -0.03 -15.47
N LEU A 91 9.89 -0.90 -14.82
CA LEU A 91 9.46 -0.69 -13.44
C LEU A 91 10.66 -0.69 -12.48
N VAL A 92 11.54 -1.68 -12.55
CA VAL A 92 12.76 -1.74 -11.72
C VAL A 92 13.60 -0.48 -11.88
N THR A 93 13.82 -0.04 -13.12
CA THR A 93 14.58 1.19 -13.42
C THR A 93 13.88 2.43 -12.87
N LEU A 94 12.56 2.53 -13.02
CA LEU A 94 11.74 3.64 -12.54
C LEU A 94 11.83 3.79 -11.02
N ILE A 95 11.81 2.69 -10.27
CA ILE A 95 11.84 2.71 -8.81
C ILE A 95 13.23 3.10 -8.28
N GLY A 96 14.32 2.66 -8.92
CA GLY A 96 15.68 2.96 -8.46
C GLY A 96 16.74 1.90 -8.79
N GLY A 97 16.38 0.84 -9.51
CA GLY A 97 17.26 -0.27 -9.85
C GLY A 97 17.26 -1.39 -8.80
N GLU A 98 18.05 -2.42 -9.07
CA GLU A 98 18.19 -3.58 -8.17
C GLU A 98 18.92 -3.20 -6.87
N ASN A 99 18.54 -3.84 -5.75
CA ASN A 99 19.11 -3.64 -4.42
C ASN A 99 19.19 -2.18 -3.95
N SER A 100 18.21 -1.35 -4.32
CA SER A 100 18.20 0.10 -4.06
C SER A 100 17.19 0.54 -2.99
N VAL A 101 16.13 -0.25 -2.78
CA VAL A 101 14.95 0.14 -1.97
C VAL A 101 15.03 -0.42 -0.56
N ASP A 102 14.90 0.45 0.43
CA ASP A 102 14.95 0.10 1.84
C ASP A 102 13.61 -0.42 2.36
N LEU A 103 12.52 0.19 1.92
CA LEU A 103 11.16 -0.17 2.32
C LEU A 103 10.24 -0.24 1.11
N VAL A 104 9.57 -1.38 0.95
CA VAL A 104 8.42 -1.49 0.04
C VAL A 104 7.14 -1.50 0.88
N THR A 105 6.20 -0.59 0.60
CA THR A 105 4.90 -0.55 1.26
C THR A 105 3.77 -0.92 0.33
N VAL A 106 2.85 -1.76 0.81
CA VAL A 106 1.59 -2.05 0.13
C VAL A 106 0.44 -1.87 1.10
N ALA A 107 -0.16 -0.68 1.08
CA ALA A 107 -1.27 -0.31 1.93
C ALA A 107 -2.60 -0.62 1.23
N GLN A 108 -3.22 -1.76 1.57
CA GLN A 108 -4.52 -2.23 1.05
C GLN A 108 -4.57 -2.64 -0.43
N ALA A 109 -3.51 -2.44 -1.21
CA ALA A 109 -3.53 -2.69 -2.66
C ALA A 109 -3.13 -4.12 -3.06
N VAL A 110 -2.53 -4.91 -2.16
CA VAL A 110 -1.87 -6.19 -2.49
C VAL A 110 -2.76 -7.18 -3.23
N HIS A 111 -4.05 -7.16 -2.94
CA HIS A 111 -5.04 -8.08 -3.50
C HIS A 111 -5.35 -7.82 -4.99
N TRP A 112 -4.87 -6.71 -5.56
CA TRP A 112 -4.96 -6.42 -6.99
C TRP A 112 -3.79 -6.96 -7.82
N TYR A 113 -2.74 -7.46 -7.18
CA TYR A 113 -1.49 -7.86 -7.85
C TYR A 113 -1.43 -9.36 -8.17
N ASP A 114 -0.72 -9.68 -9.26
CA ASP A 114 -0.20 -11.02 -9.54
C ASP A 114 0.97 -11.28 -8.57
N LEU A 115 0.68 -11.92 -7.43
CA LEU A 115 1.62 -12.01 -6.31
C LEU A 115 2.97 -12.65 -6.66
N PRO A 116 3.05 -13.76 -7.41
CA PRO A 116 4.34 -14.30 -7.84
C PRO A 116 5.20 -13.30 -8.61
N LYS A 117 4.62 -12.57 -9.58
CA LYS A 117 5.36 -11.55 -10.35
C LYS A 117 5.74 -10.35 -9.47
N PHE A 118 4.80 -9.88 -8.66
CA PHE A 118 5.03 -8.77 -7.76
C PHE A 118 6.20 -9.06 -6.79
N TYR A 119 6.19 -10.21 -6.12
CA TYR A 119 7.26 -10.56 -5.18
C TYR A 119 8.60 -10.83 -5.88
N SER A 120 8.60 -11.30 -7.13
CA SER A 120 9.83 -11.38 -7.94
C SER A 120 10.49 -10.01 -8.10
N ILE A 121 9.71 -8.99 -8.47
CA ILE A 121 10.18 -7.61 -8.63
C ILE A 121 10.66 -7.03 -7.31
N VAL A 122 9.86 -7.19 -6.24
CA VAL A 122 10.21 -6.73 -4.88
C VAL A 122 11.55 -7.33 -4.43
N THR A 123 11.76 -8.63 -4.66
CA THR A 123 13.00 -9.32 -4.29
C THR A 123 14.22 -8.77 -5.04
N ARG A 124 14.05 -8.33 -6.29
CA ARG A 124 15.13 -7.73 -7.10
C ARG A 124 15.50 -6.33 -6.61
N ILE A 125 14.52 -5.49 -6.31
CA ILE A 125 14.76 -4.09 -5.92
C ILE A 125 15.15 -3.92 -4.46
N LEU A 126 14.74 -4.83 -3.56
CA LEU A 126 14.98 -4.68 -2.13
C LEU A 126 16.48 -4.69 -1.82
N ARG A 127 16.91 -3.73 -1.03
CA ARG A 127 18.29 -3.59 -0.57
C ARG A 127 18.68 -4.81 0.26
N LYS A 128 19.86 -5.34 -0.02
CA LYS A 128 20.44 -6.48 0.70
C LYS A 128 21.78 -6.07 1.32
N PRO A 129 21.97 -6.30 2.63
CA PRO A 129 20.96 -6.69 3.63
C PRO A 129 20.07 -5.50 4.05
N GLY A 130 18.94 -5.80 4.71
CA GLY A 130 18.23 -4.83 5.54
C GLY A 130 17.06 -4.08 4.90
N GLY A 131 16.70 -4.40 3.66
CA GLY A 131 15.44 -3.96 3.05
C GLY A 131 14.27 -4.85 3.48
N ILE A 132 13.08 -4.27 3.63
CA ILE A 132 11.87 -5.02 4.01
C ILE A 132 10.69 -4.68 3.10
N ILE A 133 9.74 -5.62 3.00
CA ILE A 133 8.40 -5.35 2.49
C ILE A 133 7.38 -5.39 3.63
N ALA A 134 6.53 -4.37 3.67
CA ALA A 134 5.41 -4.26 4.60
C ALA A 134 4.09 -4.27 3.83
N VAL A 135 3.27 -5.31 4.06
CA VAL A 135 1.93 -5.43 3.49
C VAL A 135 0.90 -5.36 4.60
N TRP A 136 -0.06 -4.45 4.48
CA TRP A 136 -1.13 -4.32 5.48
C TRP A 136 -2.46 -3.94 4.87
N CYS A 137 -3.54 -4.42 5.48
CA CYS A 137 -4.91 -4.05 5.19
C CYS A 137 -5.67 -3.90 6.53
N TYR A 138 -6.80 -3.19 6.51
CA TYR A 138 -7.76 -3.24 7.61
C TYR A 138 -9.11 -3.73 7.08
N LYS A 139 -9.88 -4.40 7.94
CA LYS A 139 -11.07 -5.15 7.52
C LYS A 139 -12.37 -4.60 8.10
N SER A 140 -12.38 -4.38 9.41
CA SER A 140 -13.54 -3.86 10.14
C SER A 140 -13.09 -2.75 11.07
N PHE A 141 -13.99 -1.82 11.32
CA PHE A 141 -13.88 -0.81 12.36
C PHE A 141 -14.72 -1.27 13.56
N ALA A 142 -14.35 -0.82 14.75
CA ALA A 142 -15.14 -0.95 15.97
C ALA A 142 -15.51 0.47 16.41
N VAL A 143 -16.76 0.67 16.82
CA VAL A 143 -17.31 1.97 17.18
C VAL A 143 -17.85 1.94 18.60
N SER A 144 -18.75 1.01 18.88
CA SER A 144 -19.35 0.87 20.22
C SER A 144 -19.98 -0.51 20.41
N PRO A 145 -20.16 -0.95 21.67
CA PRO A 145 -20.83 -2.22 21.98
C PRO A 145 -22.23 -2.37 21.38
N GLU A 146 -22.93 -1.25 21.14
CA GLU A 146 -24.28 -1.22 20.56
C GLU A 146 -24.26 -1.33 19.04
N PHE A 147 -23.27 -0.72 18.38
CA PHE A 147 -23.19 -0.65 16.92
C PHE A 147 -22.49 -1.87 16.30
N ASP A 148 -21.42 -2.35 16.93
CA ASP A 148 -20.55 -3.39 16.39
C ASP A 148 -21.28 -4.70 16.08
N PRO A 149 -22.24 -5.19 16.89
CA PRO A 149 -23.01 -6.39 16.57
C PRO A 149 -23.87 -6.23 15.31
N VAL A 150 -24.48 -5.06 15.10
CA VAL A 150 -25.34 -4.77 13.93
C VAL A 150 -24.49 -4.76 12.66
N MET A 151 -23.33 -4.10 12.70
CA MET A 151 -22.42 -4.10 11.56
C MET A 151 -21.85 -5.47 11.25
N LYS A 152 -21.55 -6.27 12.27
CA LYS A 152 -21.10 -7.65 12.07
C LYS A 152 -22.18 -8.47 11.33
N GLN A 153 -23.44 -8.36 11.74
CA GLN A 153 -24.54 -9.04 11.07
C GLN A 153 -24.69 -8.60 9.61
N PHE A 154 -24.61 -7.29 9.33
CA PHE A 154 -24.64 -6.76 7.97
C PHE A 154 -23.46 -7.29 7.12
N TYR A 155 -22.25 -7.30 7.67
CA TYR A 155 -21.07 -7.82 6.99
C TYR A 155 -21.26 -9.31 6.63
N ASP A 156 -21.64 -10.13 7.61
CA ASP A 156 -21.80 -11.57 7.43
C ASP A 156 -22.88 -11.92 6.40
N THR A 157 -24.00 -11.20 6.41
CA THR A 157 -25.12 -11.42 5.48
C THR A 157 -24.82 -10.96 4.05
N THR A 158 -23.89 -10.02 3.87
CA THR A 158 -23.53 -9.51 2.54
C THR A 158 -22.37 -10.26 1.89
N LEU A 159 -21.62 -11.10 2.63
CA LEU A 159 -20.49 -11.88 2.13
C LEU A 159 -20.75 -12.61 0.79
N PRO A 160 -21.90 -13.29 0.57
CA PRO A 160 -22.17 -13.98 -0.70
C PRO A 160 -22.21 -13.07 -1.93
N TYR A 161 -22.45 -11.77 -1.73
CA TYR A 161 -22.53 -10.77 -2.80
C TYR A 161 -21.19 -10.05 -3.04
N TRP A 162 -20.17 -10.34 -2.23
CA TRP A 162 -18.87 -9.69 -2.34
C TRP A 162 -18.04 -10.37 -3.44
N LYS A 163 -17.42 -9.57 -4.32
CA LYS A 163 -16.43 -10.11 -5.26
C LYS A 163 -15.28 -10.78 -4.48
N MET A 164 -14.94 -12.01 -4.83
CA MET A 164 -13.94 -12.89 -4.15
C MET A 164 -12.50 -12.35 -4.04
N LEU A 165 -12.20 -11.15 -4.54
CA LEU A 165 -10.83 -10.64 -4.67
C LEU A 165 -10.15 -10.28 -3.35
N ARG A 166 -10.80 -10.42 -2.19
CA ARG A 166 -10.25 -9.97 -0.89
C ARG A 166 -9.52 -11.04 -0.07
N ASN A 167 -9.35 -12.27 -0.57
CA ASN A 167 -8.78 -13.37 0.22
C ASN A 167 -7.31 -13.13 0.63
N HIS A 168 -6.53 -12.33 -0.11
CA HIS A 168 -5.12 -12.05 0.21
C HIS A 168 -4.91 -10.96 1.29
N CYS A 169 -5.95 -10.19 1.63
CA CYS A 169 -5.95 -9.29 2.79
C CYS A 169 -6.51 -9.96 4.06
N ASN A 170 -6.56 -11.30 4.10
CA ASN A 170 -7.27 -12.06 5.13
C ASN A 170 -6.35 -12.86 6.07
N PRO A 171 -5.53 -12.22 6.90
CA PRO A 171 -5.34 -12.64 8.28
C PRO A 171 -6.24 -11.82 9.22
N SER A 172 -6.35 -12.29 10.47
CA SER A 172 -7.09 -11.71 11.61
C SER A 172 -6.92 -10.18 11.79
N PRO A 173 -7.74 -9.50 12.62
CA PRO A 173 -7.72 -8.05 12.71
C PRO A 173 -6.32 -7.55 13.09
N MET A 174 -5.69 -6.84 12.16
CA MET A 174 -4.36 -6.25 12.30
C MET A 174 -3.20 -7.23 12.51
N ILE A 175 -3.00 -8.19 11.61
CA ILE A 175 -1.68 -8.82 11.46
C ILE A 175 -1.03 -8.28 10.18
N PRO A 176 0.02 -7.45 10.28
CA PRO A 176 0.87 -7.14 9.16
C PRO A 176 1.47 -8.44 8.61
N LEU A 177 1.33 -8.69 7.31
CA LEU A 177 2.21 -9.63 6.64
C LEU A 177 3.55 -8.92 6.47
N LEU A 178 4.39 -9.04 7.49
CA LEU A 178 5.78 -8.63 7.44
C LEU A 178 6.58 -9.80 6.88
N CYS A 179 6.78 -9.83 5.56
CA CYS A 179 7.73 -10.77 4.95
C CYS A 179 9.13 -10.16 5.11
N ILE A 180 9.82 -10.55 6.18
CA ILE A 180 11.24 -10.30 6.34
C ILE A 180 11.97 -11.31 5.44
N SER A 181 12.70 -10.83 4.43
CA SER A 181 13.61 -11.65 3.61
C SER A 181 15.02 -11.60 4.16
#